data_AF-A0A925XN07-F1
#
_entry.id   AF-A0A925XN07-F1
#
_cell.length_a   1.000
_cell.length_b   1.000
_cell.length_c   1.000
_cell.angle_alpha   90.00
_cell.angle_beta   90.00
_cell.angle_gamma   90.00
#
_symmetry.space_group_name_H-M   'P 1'
#
loop_
_entity.id
_entity.type
_entity.pdbx_description
1 polymer ?
#
loop_
_entity_poly.entity_id
_entity_poly.type
_entity_poly.pdbx_seq_one_letter_code
_entity_poly.pdbx_strand_id
1 'polypeptide(L)'
;MFSLAGVSKKAPRSELPAPGDNFAFVDLRSVGVRHLPASVTGLPFAVLEFAMNTNGRRAHPAYPGGFEIDIDTTGDGIADYFVFNAENGGFGVSGQTVVAVQNAVTGATSVFFFADADFNSANMIFTVPLNIAGGVALASGATIGFDALAYDNYFSGTVSDFISGMRFTPGIPRFGVVGLPFGAVPPKGSADLGVTTATLPDKLSSELGLLMMYRRNAGQEADALRIR
;
A
#
# COMPACT_ATOMS: atom_id res chain seq x y z
N MET A 1 7.05 2.31 -9.08
CA MET A 1 7.95 2.93 -8.10
C MET A 1 7.14 3.69 -7.09
N PHE A 2 7.49 3.51 -5.83
CA PHE A 2 6.90 4.16 -4.67
C PHE A 2 8.03 4.69 -3.79
N SER A 3 7.76 5.70 -2.98
CA SER A 3 8.63 6.04 -1.87
C SER A 3 8.56 4.91 -0.85
N LEU A 4 9.69 4.31 -0.49
CA LEU A 4 9.74 3.28 0.55
C LEU A 4 9.46 3.94 1.89
N ALA A 5 8.35 3.59 2.53
CA ALA A 5 7.93 4.18 3.81
C ALA A 5 8.35 3.31 4.99
N GLY A 6 8.30 1.99 4.84
CA GLY A 6 8.62 1.06 5.92
C GLY A 6 9.01 -0.33 5.42
N VAL A 7 9.74 -1.06 6.26
CA VAL A 7 10.08 -2.48 6.03
C VAL A 7 9.94 -3.26 7.33
N SER A 8 9.54 -4.52 7.22
CA SER A 8 9.48 -5.47 8.33
C SER A 8 10.39 -6.66 8.06
N LYS A 9 10.81 -7.33 9.13
CA LYS A 9 11.59 -8.56 9.04
C LYS A 9 10.63 -9.73 8.89
N LYS A 10 11.03 -10.71 8.07
CA LYS A 10 10.31 -11.97 7.95
C LYS A 10 10.09 -12.61 9.32
N ALA A 11 8.84 -12.97 9.60
CA ALA A 11 8.47 -13.65 10.83
C ALA A 11 9.24 -14.98 10.94
N PRO A 12 9.77 -15.32 12.12
CA PRO A 12 10.42 -16.60 12.35
C PRO A 12 9.39 -17.72 12.23
N ARG A 13 9.84 -18.90 11.77
CA ARG A 13 8.96 -20.06 11.56
C ARG A 13 8.21 -20.48 12.83
N SER A 14 8.75 -20.21 14.02
CA SER A 14 8.12 -20.49 15.30
C SER A 14 6.89 -19.64 15.61
N GLU A 15 6.70 -18.52 14.92
CA GLU A 15 5.54 -17.63 15.05
C GLU A 15 4.47 -17.92 13.99
N LEU A 16 4.75 -18.82 13.04
CA LEU A 16 3.81 -19.20 12.00
C LEU A 16 2.81 -20.26 12.50
N PRO A 17 1.55 -20.21 12.04
CA PRO A 17 0.54 -21.20 12.39
C PRO A 17 0.94 -22.60 11.92
N ALA A 18 0.56 -23.59 12.70
CA ALA A 18 0.64 -25.00 12.36
C ALA A 18 -0.54 -25.42 11.46
N PRO A 19 -0.41 -26.53 10.72
CA PRO A 19 -1.53 -27.10 9.98
C PRO A 19 -2.73 -27.37 10.89
N GLY A 20 -3.89 -26.77 10.57
CA GLY A 20 -5.14 -26.94 11.32
C GLY A 20 -5.45 -25.84 12.33
N ASP A 21 -4.59 -24.84 12.51
CA ASP A 21 -4.80 -23.75 13.47
C ASP A 21 -5.95 -22.78 13.09
N ASN A 22 -6.52 -22.92 11.89
CA ASN A 22 -7.57 -22.03 11.37
C ASN A 22 -7.18 -20.55 11.50
N PHE A 23 -5.95 -20.24 11.13
CA PHE A 23 -5.39 -18.89 11.16
C PHE A 23 -4.46 -18.70 9.97
N ALA A 24 -4.63 -17.59 9.26
CA ALA A 24 -3.76 -17.22 8.15
C ALA A 24 -2.81 -16.08 8.55
N PHE A 25 -1.53 -16.41 8.72
CA PHE A 25 -0.51 -15.40 9.02
C PHE A 25 -0.07 -14.68 7.74
N VAL A 26 -0.28 -13.36 7.70
CA VAL A 26 0.18 -12.50 6.61
C VAL A 26 1.36 -11.67 7.11
N ASP A 27 2.53 -11.93 6.54
CA ASP A 27 3.83 -11.37 6.95
C ASP A 27 4.23 -10.23 6.00
N LEU A 28 4.17 -8.98 6.46
CA LEU A 28 4.56 -7.81 5.68
C LEU A 28 6.08 -7.79 5.49
N ARG A 29 6.52 -7.34 4.31
CA ARG A 29 7.94 -7.16 4.00
C ARG A 29 8.28 -5.68 3.83
N SER A 30 7.46 -4.95 3.07
CA SER A 30 7.70 -3.55 2.80
C SER A 30 6.43 -2.81 2.41
N VAL A 31 6.38 -1.53 2.77
CA VAL A 31 5.30 -0.61 2.44
C VAL A 31 5.91 0.62 1.78
N GLY A 32 5.27 1.07 0.70
CA GLY A 32 5.61 2.32 0.05
C GLY A 32 4.36 3.11 -0.31
N VAL A 33 4.55 4.40 -0.54
CA VAL A 33 3.48 5.34 -0.89
C VAL A 33 3.90 6.20 -2.07
N ARG A 34 2.95 6.63 -2.88
CA ARG A 34 3.17 7.68 -3.87
C ARG A 34 1.93 8.55 -4.03
N HIS A 35 2.16 9.79 -4.43
CA HIS A 35 1.11 10.69 -4.89
C HIS A 35 1.16 10.80 -6.41
N LEU A 36 0.01 10.63 -7.06
CA LEU A 36 -0.14 10.86 -8.49
C LEU A 36 -1.13 12.01 -8.70
N PRO A 37 -0.68 13.16 -9.26
CA PRO A 37 -1.59 14.24 -9.58
C PRO A 37 -2.54 13.84 -10.71
N ALA A 38 -3.69 14.51 -10.78
CA ALA A 38 -4.70 14.33 -11.84
C ALA A 38 -4.11 14.32 -13.26
N SER A 39 -3.10 15.17 -13.52
CA SER A 39 -2.41 15.25 -14.82
C SER A 39 -1.64 13.98 -15.20
N VAL A 40 -1.27 13.14 -14.24
CA VAL A 40 -0.55 11.87 -14.49
C VAL A 40 -1.53 10.72 -14.66
N THR A 41 -2.65 10.70 -13.92
CA THR A 41 -3.64 9.62 -13.97
C THR A 41 -4.69 9.83 -15.06
N GLY A 42 -4.93 11.07 -15.49
CA GLY A 42 -6.06 11.44 -16.35
C GLY A 42 -7.41 11.46 -15.62
N LEU A 43 -7.42 11.24 -14.30
CA LEU A 43 -8.62 11.36 -13.47
C LEU A 43 -8.88 12.84 -13.14
N PRO A 44 -10.13 13.23 -12.82
CA PRO A 44 -10.45 14.61 -12.43
C PRO A 44 -9.95 14.99 -11.01
N PHE A 45 -9.21 14.09 -10.35
CA PHE A 45 -8.67 14.24 -9.00
C PHE A 45 -7.32 13.55 -8.88
N ALA A 46 -6.56 13.94 -7.84
CA ALA A 46 -5.32 13.26 -7.49
C ALA A 46 -5.60 11.98 -6.68
N VAL A 47 -4.62 11.07 -6.67
CA VAL A 47 -4.70 9.83 -5.89
C VAL A 47 -3.44 9.64 -5.04
N LEU A 48 -3.61 8.97 -3.91
CA LEU A 48 -2.53 8.26 -3.25
C LEU A 48 -2.54 6.81 -3.68
N GLU A 49 -1.36 6.24 -3.82
CA GLU A 49 -1.24 4.80 -3.95
C GLU A 49 -0.30 4.25 -2.88
N PHE A 50 -0.77 3.22 -2.18
CA PHE A 50 -0.02 2.49 -1.17
C PHE A 50 0.33 1.12 -1.73
N ALA A 51 1.62 0.82 -1.79
CA ALA A 51 2.15 -0.46 -2.23
C ALA A 51 2.62 -1.27 -1.03
N MET A 52 2.12 -2.49 -0.93
CA MET A 52 2.49 -3.46 0.09
C MET A 52 3.08 -4.70 -0.59
N ASN A 53 4.18 -5.20 -0.04
CA ASN A 53 4.76 -6.49 -0.39
C ASN A 53 4.88 -7.34 0.87
N THR A 54 4.66 -8.63 0.74
CA THR A 54 4.70 -9.61 1.83
C THR A 54 5.87 -10.59 1.65
N ASN A 55 6.27 -11.27 2.72
CA ASN A 55 7.31 -12.31 2.68
C ASN A 55 6.80 -13.65 2.10
N GLY A 56 5.48 -13.80 1.95
CA GLY A 56 4.82 -14.98 1.39
C GLY A 56 3.81 -14.60 0.31
N ARG A 57 3.76 -15.38 -0.78
CA ARG A 57 2.75 -15.22 -1.83
C ARG A 57 1.40 -15.76 -1.36
N ARG A 58 0.32 -15.24 -1.92
CA ARG A 58 -1.05 -15.73 -1.70
C ARG A 58 -1.72 -16.05 -3.01
N ALA A 59 -2.49 -17.14 -3.00
CA ALA A 59 -3.19 -17.62 -4.18
C ALA A 59 -4.19 -16.58 -4.72
N HIS A 60 -4.94 -15.94 -3.84
CA HIS A 60 -5.97 -14.95 -4.18
C HIS A 60 -5.69 -13.60 -3.51
N PRO A 61 -5.94 -12.46 -4.18
CA PRO A 61 -5.71 -11.14 -3.58
C PRO A 61 -6.60 -10.83 -2.37
N ALA A 62 -7.88 -11.21 -2.40
CA ALA A 62 -8.79 -11.00 -1.26
C ALA A 62 -8.60 -11.97 -0.08
N TYR A 63 -8.04 -13.17 -0.28
CA TYR A 63 -8.01 -14.23 0.72
C TYR A 63 -6.77 -15.14 0.64
N PRO A 64 -6.31 -15.68 1.77
CA PRO A 64 -6.85 -15.45 3.12
C PRO A 64 -6.38 -14.13 3.74
N GLY A 65 -5.53 -13.37 3.06
CA GLY A 65 -4.95 -12.15 3.63
C GLY A 65 -5.78 -10.90 3.38
N GLY A 66 -5.99 -10.14 4.46
CA GLY A 66 -6.46 -8.77 4.43
C GLY A 66 -5.30 -7.81 4.68
N PHE A 67 -5.45 -6.61 4.15
CA PHE A 67 -4.60 -5.48 4.42
C PHE A 67 -5.42 -4.24 4.65
N GLU A 68 -4.88 -3.38 5.49
CA GLU A 68 -5.46 -2.09 5.83
C GLU A 68 -4.35 -1.04 5.89
N ILE A 69 -4.67 0.17 5.43
CA ILE A 69 -3.89 1.37 5.64
C ILE A 69 -4.72 2.31 6.50
N ASP A 70 -4.22 2.59 7.69
CA ASP A 70 -4.81 3.54 8.62
C ASP A 70 -4.20 4.90 8.32
N ILE A 71 -5.00 5.90 7.96
CA ILE A 71 -4.52 7.22 7.53
C ILE A 71 -4.96 8.28 8.53
N ASP A 72 -3.98 8.93 9.15
CA ASP A 72 -4.14 10.14 9.97
C ASP A 72 -3.86 11.37 9.08
N THR A 73 -4.89 12.17 8.85
CA THR A 73 -4.84 13.39 8.02
C THR A 73 -4.74 14.66 8.87
N THR A 74 -4.96 14.57 10.18
CA THR A 74 -4.94 15.71 11.11
C THR A 74 -3.63 15.81 11.90
N GLY A 75 -2.86 14.72 11.96
CA GLY A 75 -1.60 14.62 12.67
C GLY A 75 -1.75 14.48 14.18
N ASP A 76 -2.92 14.06 14.67
CA ASP A 76 -3.22 13.89 16.09
C ASP A 76 -2.88 12.47 16.62
N GLY A 77 -2.46 11.57 15.73
CA GLY A 77 -2.12 10.18 16.05
C GLY A 77 -3.31 9.22 16.01
N ILE A 78 -4.48 9.65 15.55
CA ILE A 78 -5.68 8.83 15.35
C ILE A 78 -5.99 8.76 13.86
N ALA A 79 -6.32 7.57 13.36
CA ALA A 79 -6.71 7.40 11.97
C ALA A 79 -8.06 8.08 11.68
N ASP A 80 -8.09 8.91 10.64
CA ASP A 80 -9.30 9.53 10.10
C ASP A 80 -9.98 8.64 9.04
N TYR A 81 -9.19 7.77 8.41
CA TYR A 81 -9.63 6.86 7.36
C TYR A 81 -8.99 5.48 7.48
N PHE A 82 -9.77 4.45 7.15
CA PHE A 82 -9.31 3.08 6.97
C PHE A 82 -9.42 2.72 5.49
N VAL A 83 -8.34 2.25 4.89
CA VAL A 83 -8.32 1.80 3.49
C VAL A 83 -7.96 0.33 3.45
N PHE A 84 -8.88 -0.52 3.02
CA PHE A 84 -8.70 -1.97 3.08
C PHE A 84 -9.14 -2.68 1.81
N ASN A 85 -8.62 -3.89 1.58
CA ASN A 85 -9.13 -4.73 0.51
C ASN A 85 -10.41 -5.45 0.93
N ALA A 86 -11.40 -5.44 0.04
CA ALA A 86 -12.64 -6.17 0.19
C ALA A 86 -12.97 -6.91 -1.10
N GLU A 87 -13.91 -7.84 -1.03
CA GLU A 87 -14.50 -8.43 -2.22
C GLU A 87 -15.70 -7.59 -2.68
N ASN A 88 -15.80 -7.34 -3.99
CA ASN A 88 -16.90 -6.59 -4.56
C ASN A 88 -18.21 -7.35 -4.36
N GLY A 89 -19.14 -6.79 -3.59
CA GLY A 89 -20.41 -7.42 -3.25
C GLY A 89 -20.38 -8.34 -2.02
N GLY A 90 -19.24 -8.50 -1.35
CA GLY A 90 -19.11 -9.31 -0.13
C GLY A 90 -18.43 -10.66 -0.35
N PHE A 91 -18.28 -11.42 0.74
CA PHE A 91 -17.48 -12.64 0.78
C PHE A 91 -17.99 -13.75 -0.15
N GLY A 92 -17.12 -14.21 -1.05
CA GLY A 92 -17.38 -15.33 -1.97
C GLY A 92 -18.39 -15.03 -3.08
N VAL A 93 -18.68 -13.75 -3.36
CA VAL A 93 -19.71 -13.31 -4.30
C VAL A 93 -19.18 -13.13 -5.72
N SER A 94 -18.07 -12.41 -5.92
CA SER A 94 -17.60 -11.99 -7.26
C SER A 94 -16.18 -12.42 -7.58
N GLY A 95 -15.35 -12.75 -6.59
CA GLY A 95 -13.91 -12.94 -6.74
C GLY A 95 -13.14 -11.66 -7.11
N GLN A 96 -13.81 -10.51 -7.25
CA GLN A 96 -13.16 -9.25 -7.59
C GLN A 96 -12.69 -8.56 -6.32
N THR A 97 -11.39 -8.28 -6.23
CA THR A 97 -10.83 -7.56 -5.08
C THR A 97 -10.83 -6.07 -5.33
N VAL A 98 -11.43 -5.30 -4.43
CA VAL A 98 -11.57 -3.85 -4.50
C VAL A 98 -10.89 -3.17 -3.33
N VAL A 99 -10.60 -1.88 -3.49
CA VAL A 99 -10.10 -1.00 -2.43
C VAL A 99 -11.27 -0.20 -1.87
N ALA A 100 -11.59 -0.46 -0.61
CA ALA A 100 -12.59 0.27 0.15
C ALA A 100 -11.92 1.38 0.95
N VAL A 101 -12.53 2.57 0.95
CA VAL A 101 -12.15 3.72 1.77
C VAL A 101 -13.28 3.95 2.76
N GLN A 102 -13.00 3.83 4.04
CA GLN A 102 -13.93 4.10 5.13
C GLN A 102 -13.49 5.35 5.89
N ASN A 103 -14.44 6.25 6.16
CA ASN A 103 -14.21 7.36 7.08
C ASN A 103 -14.43 6.89 8.52
N ALA A 104 -13.43 7.07 9.38
CA ALA A 104 -13.41 6.54 10.74
C ALA A 104 -14.49 7.17 11.65
N VAL A 105 -14.85 8.43 11.41
CA VAL A 105 -15.85 9.16 12.21
C VAL A 105 -17.28 8.74 11.87
N THR A 106 -17.58 8.60 10.58
CA THR A 106 -18.95 8.34 10.10
C THR A 106 -19.24 6.87 9.83
N GLY A 107 -18.20 6.04 9.68
CA GLY A 107 -18.32 4.65 9.24
C GLY A 107 -18.71 4.51 7.76
N ALA A 108 -18.87 5.61 7.02
CA ALA A 108 -19.24 5.58 5.62
C ALA A 108 -18.11 4.98 4.78
N THR A 109 -18.44 3.96 3.98
CA THR A 109 -17.48 3.24 3.12
C THR A 109 -17.80 3.47 1.65
N SER A 110 -16.78 3.71 0.84
CA SER A 110 -16.87 3.87 -0.61
C SER A 110 -15.82 3.02 -1.32
N VAL A 111 -16.13 2.56 -2.53
CA VAL A 111 -15.23 1.77 -3.38
C VAL A 111 -15.06 2.48 -4.71
N PHE A 112 -13.80 2.66 -5.13
CA PHE A 112 -13.46 3.40 -6.36
C PHE A 112 -12.62 2.61 -7.35
N PHE A 113 -11.72 1.75 -6.85
CA PHE A 113 -10.74 1.03 -7.66
C PHE A 113 -10.73 -0.45 -7.30
N PHE A 114 -10.40 -1.28 -8.28
CA PHE A 114 -9.93 -2.64 -8.01
C PHE A 114 -8.55 -2.59 -7.35
N ALA A 115 -8.26 -3.55 -6.49
CA ALA A 115 -6.92 -3.72 -5.97
C ALA A 115 -5.97 -4.16 -7.10
N ASP A 116 -4.82 -3.52 -7.21
CA ASP A 116 -3.79 -3.90 -8.18
C ASP A 116 -2.90 -4.97 -7.57
N ALA A 117 -3.24 -6.22 -7.89
CA ALA A 117 -2.59 -7.44 -7.44
C ALA A 117 -2.79 -8.55 -8.48
N ASP A 118 -1.86 -9.51 -8.52
CA ASP A 118 -1.97 -10.71 -9.35
C ASP A 118 -2.35 -11.93 -8.50
N PHE A 119 -2.75 -13.02 -9.15
CA PHE A 119 -2.86 -14.31 -8.49
C PHE A 119 -1.48 -14.85 -8.12
N ASN A 120 -1.43 -15.65 -7.04
CA ASN A 120 -0.18 -16.21 -6.53
C ASN A 120 0.91 -15.14 -6.34
N SER A 121 0.53 -14.01 -5.73
CA SER A 121 1.39 -12.84 -5.57
C SER A 121 1.55 -12.40 -4.12
N ALA A 122 2.70 -11.81 -3.82
CA ALA A 122 2.99 -11.14 -2.55
C ALA A 122 2.63 -9.64 -2.59
N ASN A 123 2.31 -9.09 -3.77
CA ASN A 123 2.05 -7.67 -3.95
C ASN A 123 0.58 -7.32 -3.74
N MET A 124 0.36 -6.12 -3.22
CA MET A 124 -0.96 -5.48 -3.15
C MET A 124 -0.76 -3.97 -3.29
N ILE A 125 -1.47 -3.34 -4.22
CA ILE A 125 -1.45 -1.89 -4.38
C ILE A 125 -2.86 -1.33 -4.24
N PHE A 126 -3.02 -0.38 -3.32
CA PHE A 126 -4.26 0.36 -3.09
C PHE A 126 -4.19 1.71 -3.76
N THR A 127 -5.18 2.04 -4.60
CA THR A 127 -5.37 3.38 -5.16
C THR A 127 -6.51 4.08 -4.43
N VAL A 128 -6.23 5.27 -3.90
CA VAL A 128 -7.12 6.01 -3.00
C VAL A 128 -7.34 7.41 -3.55
N PRO A 129 -8.60 7.81 -3.84
CA PRO A 129 -8.87 9.14 -4.35
C PRO A 129 -8.79 10.20 -3.25
N LEU A 130 -8.24 11.37 -3.59
CA LEU A 130 -8.15 12.52 -2.70
C LEU A 130 -9.23 13.57 -3.02
N ASN A 131 -9.78 14.18 -1.97
CA ASN A 131 -10.62 15.37 -2.02
C ASN A 131 -11.85 15.26 -2.93
N ILE A 132 -12.49 14.09 -2.94
CA ILE A 132 -13.78 13.84 -3.58
C ILE A 132 -14.75 13.22 -2.55
N ALA A 133 -16.04 13.21 -2.86
CA ALA A 133 -17.03 12.55 -2.02
C ALA A 133 -16.68 11.05 -1.85
N GLY A 134 -16.60 10.60 -0.59
CA GLY A 134 -16.22 9.23 -0.22
C GLY A 134 -14.71 8.92 -0.28
N GLY A 135 -13.89 9.84 -0.79
CA GLY A 135 -12.42 9.72 -0.78
C GLY A 135 -11.79 10.24 0.51
N VAL A 136 -10.46 10.25 0.55
CA VAL A 136 -9.69 10.82 1.66
C VAL A 136 -9.63 12.34 1.51
N ALA A 137 -10.11 13.06 2.52
CA ALA A 137 -9.97 14.51 2.57
C ALA A 137 -8.57 14.87 3.08
N LEU A 138 -7.87 15.73 2.35
CA LEU A 138 -6.53 16.16 2.70
C LEU A 138 -6.28 17.60 2.24
N ALA A 139 -5.92 18.46 3.20
CA ALA A 139 -5.55 19.83 2.89
C ALA A 139 -4.29 19.87 2.01
N SER A 140 -4.23 20.85 1.09
CA SER A 140 -3.07 20.99 0.19
C SER A 140 -1.78 21.18 0.99
N GLY A 141 -0.77 20.36 0.71
CA GLY A 141 0.52 20.39 1.39
C GLY A 141 0.52 19.78 2.80
N ALA A 142 -0.59 19.23 3.27
CA ALA A 142 -0.62 18.52 4.54
C ALA A 142 0.17 17.21 4.47
N THR A 143 0.82 16.87 5.58
CA THR A 143 1.48 15.57 5.78
C THR A 143 0.45 14.59 6.34
N ILE A 144 0.41 13.39 5.79
CA ILE A 144 -0.33 12.27 6.39
C ILE A 144 0.59 11.46 7.29
N GLY A 145 0.05 11.01 8.42
CA GLY A 145 0.52 9.83 9.13
C GLY A 145 -0.18 8.60 8.58
N PHE A 146 0.50 7.46 8.53
CA PHE A 146 -0.18 6.20 8.23
C PHE A 146 0.52 4.98 8.79
N ASP A 147 -0.29 3.95 9.03
CA ASP A 147 0.14 2.61 9.40
C ASP A 147 -0.33 1.62 8.34
N ALA A 148 0.36 0.49 8.23
CA ALA A 148 -0.01 -0.60 7.33
C ALA A 148 -0.15 -1.88 8.12
N LEU A 149 -1.31 -2.51 8.02
CA LEU A 149 -1.67 -3.71 8.75
C LEU A 149 -1.91 -4.85 7.78
N ALA A 150 -1.59 -6.06 8.23
CA ALA A 150 -1.95 -7.28 7.57
C ALA A 150 -2.64 -8.21 8.56
N TYR A 151 -3.75 -8.82 8.13
CA TYR A 151 -4.62 -9.60 8.99
C TYR A 151 -5.19 -10.83 8.28
N ASP A 152 -5.67 -11.77 9.07
CA ASP A 152 -6.39 -12.94 8.59
C ASP A 152 -7.83 -12.55 8.20
N ASN A 153 -8.07 -12.38 6.90
CA ASN A 153 -9.36 -12.02 6.33
C ASN A 153 -10.24 -13.23 6.00
N TYR A 154 -9.91 -14.42 6.53
CA TYR A 154 -10.67 -15.64 6.23
C TYR A 154 -11.21 -16.33 7.48
N PHE A 155 -10.39 -16.51 8.53
CA PHE A 155 -10.82 -17.27 9.70
C PHE A 155 -11.14 -16.41 10.92
N SER A 156 -10.26 -15.45 11.26
CA SER A 156 -10.29 -14.82 12.59
C SER A 156 -10.43 -13.29 12.60
N GLY A 157 -10.08 -12.59 11.52
CA GLY A 157 -9.96 -11.13 11.52
C GLY A 157 -8.75 -10.59 12.31
N THR A 158 -7.88 -11.47 12.82
CA THR A 158 -6.78 -11.05 13.69
C THR A 158 -5.62 -10.45 12.88
N VAL A 159 -5.12 -9.30 13.31
CA VAL A 159 -3.90 -8.67 12.77
C VAL A 159 -2.69 -9.56 13.08
N SER A 160 -2.00 -9.99 12.03
CA SER A 160 -0.81 -10.84 12.13
C SER A 160 0.50 -10.06 12.06
N ASP A 161 0.51 -8.93 11.36
CA ASP A 161 1.71 -8.08 11.22
C ASP A 161 1.31 -6.63 10.93
N PHE A 162 2.18 -5.68 11.26
CA PHE A 162 1.99 -4.26 10.98
C PHE A 162 3.32 -3.50 10.88
N ILE A 163 3.30 -2.42 10.10
CA ILE A 163 4.38 -1.43 10.03
C ILE A 163 3.76 -0.08 10.33
N SER A 164 4.25 0.61 11.36
CA SER A 164 3.61 1.83 11.86
C SER A 164 4.52 3.06 11.91
N GLY A 165 3.92 4.23 12.13
CA GLY A 165 4.57 5.52 12.35
C GLY A 165 5.11 6.17 11.08
N MET A 166 4.57 5.82 9.91
CA MET A 166 5.05 6.36 8.64
C MET A 166 4.45 7.76 8.39
N ARG A 167 5.24 8.63 7.74
CA ARG A 167 4.84 9.99 7.36
C ARG A 167 5.16 10.26 5.91
N PHE A 168 4.24 10.93 5.22
CA PHE A 168 4.40 11.30 3.82
C PHE A 168 3.66 12.61 3.51
N THR A 169 4.31 13.50 2.77
CA THR A 169 3.67 14.72 2.26
C THR A 169 3.40 14.57 0.76
N PRO A 170 2.14 14.44 0.34
CA PRO A 170 1.80 14.24 -1.07
C PRO A 170 2.32 15.37 -1.96
N GLY A 171 2.95 14.97 -3.08
CA GLY A 171 3.58 15.90 -4.03
C GLY A 171 4.98 16.37 -3.64
N ILE A 172 5.46 16.05 -2.43
CA ILE A 172 6.81 16.41 -1.96
C ILE A 172 7.50 15.16 -1.39
N PRO A 173 7.73 14.10 -2.19
CA PRO A 173 8.43 12.91 -1.72
C PRO A 173 9.90 13.22 -1.42
N ARG A 174 10.44 12.66 -0.34
CA ARG A 174 11.89 12.66 -0.05
C ARG A 174 12.67 11.90 -1.10
N PHE A 175 12.11 10.80 -1.60
CA PHE A 175 12.71 9.98 -2.64
C PHE A 175 11.74 9.78 -3.79
N GLY A 176 12.18 10.10 -5.01
CA GLY A 176 11.35 10.00 -6.20
C GLY A 176 12.13 9.47 -7.39
N VAL A 177 11.49 9.54 -8.55
CA VAL A 177 12.13 9.19 -9.82
C VAL A 177 11.97 10.33 -10.82
N VAL A 178 12.89 10.40 -11.77
CA VAL A 178 12.80 11.32 -12.91
C VAL A 178 11.73 10.79 -13.87
N GLY A 179 10.76 11.63 -14.20
CA GLY A 179 9.67 11.27 -15.11
C GLY A 179 8.54 10.49 -14.42
N LEU A 180 7.93 9.55 -15.14
CA LEU A 180 6.80 8.78 -14.63
C LEU A 180 7.25 7.67 -13.67
N PRO A 181 6.52 7.42 -12.56
CA PRO A 181 6.88 6.41 -11.57
C PRO A 181 6.47 4.98 -11.95
N PHE A 182 6.17 4.75 -13.23
CA PHE A 182 5.74 3.47 -13.78
C PHE A 182 6.17 3.34 -15.25
N GLY A 183 6.31 2.10 -15.71
CA GLY A 183 6.73 1.79 -17.06
C GLY A 183 6.88 0.28 -17.25
N ALA A 184 7.39 -0.10 -18.41
CA ALA A 184 7.69 -1.49 -18.73
C ALA A 184 9.10 -1.57 -19.34
N VAL A 185 9.82 -2.62 -18.97
CA VAL A 185 11.08 -3.00 -19.61
C VAL A 185 10.78 -4.18 -20.52
N PRO A 186 11.08 -4.12 -21.83
CA PRO A 186 10.89 -5.23 -22.73
C PRO A 186 11.67 -6.48 -22.29
N PRO A 187 11.24 -7.70 -22.66
CA PRO A 187 12.01 -8.91 -22.41
C PRO A 187 13.45 -8.78 -22.93
N LYS A 188 14.42 -9.15 -22.09
CA LYS A 188 15.88 -9.02 -22.37
C LYS A 188 16.36 -7.58 -22.59
N GLY A 189 15.53 -6.57 -22.32
CA GLY A 189 15.92 -5.17 -22.32
C GLY A 189 16.50 -4.73 -20.97
N SER A 190 17.06 -3.53 -20.96
CA SER A 190 17.40 -2.78 -19.76
C SER A 190 16.81 -1.37 -19.86
N ALA A 191 16.66 -0.71 -18.72
CA ALA A 191 16.29 0.70 -18.66
C ALA A 191 17.04 1.34 -17.48
N ASP A 192 17.49 2.56 -17.68
CA ASP A 192 18.03 3.39 -16.61
C ASP A 192 16.91 4.25 -16.03
N LEU A 193 16.82 4.28 -14.71
CA LEU A 193 15.83 5.06 -14.00
C LEU A 193 16.52 6.12 -13.15
N GLY A 194 16.38 7.38 -13.56
CA GLY A 194 16.86 8.51 -12.77
C GLY A 194 16.12 8.57 -11.43
N VAL A 195 16.85 8.83 -10.35
CA VAL A 195 16.31 8.98 -8.99
C VAL A 195 16.44 10.43 -8.55
N THR A 196 15.43 10.94 -7.85
CA THR A 196 15.48 12.25 -7.20
C THR A 196 15.51 12.09 -5.68
N THR A 197 16.21 12.99 -5.01
CA THR A 197 16.26 13.05 -3.54
C THR A 197 16.03 14.48 -3.08
N ALA A 198 15.34 14.65 -1.95
CA ALA A 198 15.11 15.93 -1.30
C ALA A 198 15.45 15.82 0.19
N THR A 199 15.97 16.90 0.77
CA THR A 199 16.14 16.99 2.23
C THR A 199 14.85 17.50 2.85
N LEU A 200 14.15 16.62 3.59
CA LEU A 200 12.90 16.95 4.27
C LEU A 200 13.01 16.65 5.76
N PRO A 201 12.48 17.51 6.65
CA PRO A 201 12.45 17.22 8.08
C PRO A 201 11.53 16.02 8.37
N ASP A 202 11.84 15.27 9.43
CA ASP A 202 11.12 14.01 9.76
C ASP A 202 9.63 14.20 10.07
N LYS A 203 9.22 15.42 10.42
CA LYS A 203 7.81 15.78 10.57
C LYS A 203 7.03 15.79 9.25
N LEU A 204 7.70 15.89 8.10
CA LEU A 204 7.08 15.93 6.76
C LEU A 204 7.25 14.60 5.99
N SER A 205 8.26 13.80 6.34
CA SER A 205 8.55 12.54 5.66
C SER A 205 9.34 11.60 6.56
N SER A 206 8.96 10.33 6.60
CA SER A 206 9.74 9.25 7.22
C SER A 206 10.29 8.26 6.17
N GLU A 207 10.30 8.65 4.89
CA GLU A 207 10.69 7.74 3.81
C GLU A 207 12.15 7.27 3.97
N LEU A 208 12.40 6.02 3.58
CA LEU A 208 13.65 5.28 3.72
C LEU A 208 14.42 5.09 2.39
N GLY A 209 13.76 5.39 1.26
CA GLY A 209 14.31 5.19 -0.07
C GLY A 209 13.21 4.95 -1.11
N LEU A 210 13.43 4.01 -2.02
CA LEU A 210 12.50 3.65 -3.10
C LEU A 210 12.03 2.19 -2.99
N LEU A 211 10.76 1.96 -3.28
CA LEU A 211 10.17 0.63 -3.43
C LEU A 211 9.80 0.41 -4.91
N MET A 212 10.48 -0.56 -5.54
CA MET A 212 10.14 -1.05 -6.86
C MET A 212 9.17 -2.22 -6.74
N MET A 213 8.02 -2.12 -7.39
CA MET A 213 7.01 -3.19 -7.44
C MET A 213 6.97 -3.74 -8.86
N TYR A 214 7.22 -5.04 -9.00
CA TYR A 214 7.14 -5.75 -10.26
C TYR A 214 5.76 -6.40 -10.38
N ARG A 215 4.93 -5.89 -11.30
CA ARG A 215 3.61 -6.49 -11.57
C ARG A 215 3.69 -7.81 -12.32
N ARG A 216 4.76 -8.02 -13.11
CA ARG A 216 4.95 -9.20 -13.97
C ARG A 216 6.39 -9.65 -13.93
N ASN A 217 6.79 -10.34 -12.86
CA ASN A 217 8.10 -10.94 -12.72
C ASN A 217 8.00 -12.27 -11.96
N ALA A 218 8.43 -13.36 -12.60
CA ALA A 218 8.25 -14.72 -12.08
C ALA A 218 9.05 -15.00 -10.81
N GLY A 219 10.20 -14.33 -10.60
CA GLY A 219 11.12 -14.62 -9.51
C GLY A 219 11.09 -13.62 -8.35
N GLN A 220 10.88 -12.34 -8.63
CA GLN A 220 10.95 -11.28 -7.63
C GLN A 220 9.85 -10.25 -7.86
N GLU A 221 9.02 -10.03 -6.84
CA GLU A 221 7.83 -9.17 -6.98
C GLU A 221 8.06 -7.75 -6.46
N ALA A 222 9.08 -7.54 -5.63
CA ALA A 222 9.48 -6.21 -5.19
C ALA A 222 10.95 -6.11 -4.78
N ASP A 223 11.48 -4.89 -4.86
CA ASP A 223 12.79 -4.46 -4.38
C ASP A 223 12.69 -3.20 -3.53
N ALA A 224 13.14 -3.32 -2.28
CA ALA A 224 13.24 -2.20 -1.34
C ALA A 224 14.67 -1.64 -1.37
N LEU A 225 14.86 -0.52 -2.07
CA LEU A 225 16.13 0.18 -2.17
C LEU A 225 16.21 1.25 -1.08
N ARG A 226 17.03 1.01 -0.06
CA ARG A 226 17.34 2.04 0.94
C ARG A 226 18.36 3.04 0.38
N ILE A 227 18.06 4.32 0.54
CA ILE A 227 18.92 5.42 0.08
C ILE A 227 19.34 6.20 1.33
N ARG A 228 20.65 6.41 1.49
CA ARG A 228 21.26 7.10 2.64
C ARG A 228 21.84 8.43 2.21
#